data_AF-R7QNW4-F1
#
_entry.id   AF-R7QNW4-F1
#
_cell.length_a   1.000
_cell.length_b   1.000
_cell.length_c   1.000
_cell.angle_alpha   90.00
_cell.angle_beta   90.00
_cell.angle_gamma   90.00
#
_symmetry.space_group_name_H-M   'P 1'
#
loop_
_entity.id
_entity.type
_entity.pdbx_description
1 polymer ?
#
loop_
_entity_poly.entity_id
_entity_poly.type
_entity_poly.pdbx_seq_one_letter_code
_entity_poly.pdbx_strand_id
1 'polypeptide(L)'
;MAKPLQQLKNAATEIGKLGAEFGDAAATILEQTTLFEKSVLAEAQVISKASRMAKPANPAILKKECAELVDASADAAELKYDIDIRNALHNHAIALSDASAALGWIVAPAALKHARDYKSIVNTLAEDILSRYIDLGCNPIHSDFAESLNAVMDALLKYVEKEHPAGLRWNYAAGATPAGYRRAQRNLRKDSHPIGDFYRLMHSGLTEFSVISGELGGVLKAVFPRLIGAYEEMAKVIETASNRRRPHKDTDAALRMLLMSVQHELTPLVALLDKVPKEDKYAQHCVTLREFLNAMQWCTATTQKMSPVGYIIDVESVTVLYIDRIEKHFGSQDTYVSRLHRAWAASLRKMLNELKDYVKLHHPNELTFDTQKSRKSVDAIMRDVSLTHQLAELKNKSTAKKWTRATITRAARGGKKVQVPAWVKKP
;
A
#
# COMPACT_ATOMS: atom_id res chain seq x y z
N MET A 1 5.37 6.47 -21.74
CA MET A 1 5.23 7.41 -20.60
C MET A 1 3.74 7.58 -20.34
N ALA A 2 3.28 7.70 -19.10
CA ALA A 2 1.85 7.90 -18.83
C ALA A 2 1.39 9.27 -19.39
N LYS A 3 0.25 9.32 -20.08
CA LYS A 3 -0.30 10.56 -20.65
C LYS A 3 -0.36 11.73 -19.65
N PRO A 4 -0.75 11.53 -18.38
CA PRO A 4 -0.81 12.63 -17.41
C PRO A 4 0.57 13.16 -16.99
N LEU A 5 1.61 12.31 -16.92
CA LEU A 5 2.98 12.77 -16.63
C LEU A 5 3.53 13.63 -17.78
N GLN A 6 3.17 13.31 -19.02
CA GLN A 6 3.52 14.16 -20.16
C GLN A 6 2.77 15.50 -20.12
N GLN A 7 1.50 15.50 -19.69
CA GLN A 7 0.73 16.73 -19.50
C GLN A 7 1.34 17.62 -18.42
N LEU A 8 1.77 17.02 -17.30
CA LEU A 8 2.46 17.73 -16.22
C LEU A 8 3.76 18.39 -16.72
N LYS A 9 4.58 17.65 -17.46
CA LYS A 9 5.81 18.20 -18.07
C LYS A 9 5.51 19.36 -19.02
N ASN A 10 4.52 19.19 -19.91
CA ASN A 10 4.17 20.24 -20.87
C ASN A 10 3.67 21.51 -20.15
N ALA A 11 2.87 21.35 -19.09
CA ALA A 11 2.36 22.48 -18.31
C ALA A 11 3.49 23.19 -17.54
N ALA A 12 4.47 22.44 -17.00
CA ALA A 12 5.64 23.03 -16.33
C ALA A 12 6.54 23.80 -17.30
N THR A 13 6.78 23.27 -18.51
CA THR A 13 7.53 23.99 -19.56
C THR A 13 6.82 25.28 -19.98
N GLU A 14 5.49 25.31 -19.98
CA GLU A 14 4.74 26.53 -20.30
C GLU A 14 4.93 27.62 -19.24
N ILE A 15 4.92 27.25 -17.96
CA ILE A 15 5.24 28.17 -16.86
C ILE A 15 6.67 28.73 -17.00
N GLY A 16 7.64 27.90 -17.39
CA GLY A 16 9.01 28.35 -17.67
C GLY A 16 9.09 29.42 -18.75
N LYS A 17 8.31 29.30 -19.83
CA LYS A 17 8.24 30.33 -20.89
C LYS A 17 7.61 31.62 -20.38
N LEU A 18 6.50 31.53 -19.65
CA LEU A 18 5.84 32.69 -19.07
C LEU A 18 6.76 33.45 -18.10
N GLY A 19 7.61 32.73 -17.35
CA GLY A 19 8.67 33.32 -16.53
C GLY A 19 9.60 34.26 -17.31
N ALA A 20 9.94 33.91 -18.55
CA ALA A 20 10.82 34.71 -19.41
C ALA A 20 10.11 35.97 -19.96
N GLU A 21 8.79 35.93 -20.10
CA GLU A 21 7.99 37.03 -20.63
C GLU A 21 7.80 38.18 -19.61
N PHE A 22 8.06 37.95 -18.32
CA PHE A 22 8.02 39.01 -17.29
C PHE A 22 9.17 40.02 -17.41
N GLY A 23 10.24 39.69 -18.16
CA GLY A 23 11.40 40.55 -18.40
C GLY A 23 12.37 40.69 -17.22
N ASP A 24 13.40 41.53 -17.39
CA ASP A 24 14.53 41.66 -16.45
C ASP A 24 14.13 42.09 -15.03
N ALA A 25 13.01 42.79 -14.88
CA ALA A 25 12.48 43.22 -13.58
C ALA A 25 11.95 42.06 -12.71
N ALA A 26 11.85 40.86 -13.28
CA ALA A 26 11.33 39.66 -12.63
C ALA A 26 12.34 38.48 -12.68
N ALA A 27 13.64 38.78 -12.64
CA ALA A 27 14.70 37.77 -12.68
C ALA A 27 14.49 36.62 -11.68
N THR A 28 14.01 36.91 -10.47
CA THR A 28 13.69 35.89 -9.46
C THR A 28 12.53 34.98 -9.88
N ILE A 29 11.50 35.49 -10.56
CA ILE A 29 10.39 34.66 -11.08
C ILE A 29 10.87 33.78 -12.23
N LEU A 30 11.72 34.30 -13.12
CA LEU A 30 12.33 33.50 -14.19
C LEU A 30 13.18 32.36 -13.60
N GLU A 31 14.02 32.66 -12.62
CA GLU A 31 14.83 31.65 -11.94
C GLU A 31 13.95 30.60 -11.24
N GLN A 32 12.90 31.05 -10.54
CA GLN A 32 11.98 30.17 -9.82
C GLN A 32 11.19 29.26 -10.75
N THR A 33 10.67 29.77 -11.87
CA THR A 33 9.96 28.97 -12.88
C THR A 33 10.90 27.97 -13.56
N THR A 34 12.17 28.34 -13.79
CA THR A 34 13.20 27.44 -14.34
C THR A 34 13.52 26.29 -13.37
N LEU A 35 13.71 26.59 -12.08
CA LEU A 35 13.93 25.58 -11.06
C LEU A 35 12.70 24.69 -10.84
N PHE A 36 11.50 25.26 -10.93
CA PHE A 36 10.26 24.49 -10.88
C PHE A 36 10.16 23.51 -12.05
N GLU A 37 10.41 23.95 -13.29
CA GLU A 37 10.46 23.05 -14.45
C GLU A 37 11.50 21.93 -14.25
N LYS A 38 12.71 22.29 -13.81
CA LYS A 38 13.77 21.31 -13.49
C LYS A 38 13.29 20.30 -12.44
N SER A 39 12.54 20.74 -11.44
CA SER A 39 11.98 19.87 -10.40
C SER A 39 10.97 18.87 -10.97
N VAL A 40 10.06 19.32 -11.83
CA VAL A 40 9.09 18.43 -12.51
C VAL A 40 9.80 17.43 -13.43
N LEU A 41 10.88 17.84 -14.09
CA LEU A 41 11.71 16.92 -14.88
C LEU A 41 12.42 15.89 -14.01
N ALA A 42 12.98 16.30 -12.87
CA ALA A 42 13.60 15.41 -11.89
C ALA A 42 12.58 14.40 -11.31
N GLU A 43 11.37 14.86 -10.99
CA GLU A 43 10.25 13.97 -10.61
C GLU A 43 9.99 12.90 -11.67
N ALA A 44 9.90 13.28 -12.95
CA ALA A 44 9.67 12.33 -14.03
C ALA A 44 10.79 11.29 -14.14
N GLN A 45 12.05 11.67 -13.84
CA GLN A 45 13.17 10.74 -13.79
C GLN A 45 13.06 9.77 -12.61
N VAL A 46 12.71 10.27 -11.42
CA VAL A 46 12.49 9.44 -10.21
C VAL A 46 11.39 8.41 -10.48
N ILE A 47 10.26 8.84 -11.04
CA ILE A 47 9.14 7.95 -11.42
C ILE A 47 9.58 6.92 -12.45
N SER A 48 10.30 7.34 -13.49
CA SER A 48 10.81 6.44 -14.54
C SER A 48 11.72 5.36 -13.93
N LYS A 49 12.61 5.76 -13.02
CA LYS A 49 13.51 4.85 -12.31
C LYS A 49 12.72 3.90 -11.40
N ALA A 50 11.84 4.44 -10.56
CA ALA A 50 10.97 3.70 -9.66
C ALA A 50 10.13 2.65 -10.39
N SER A 51 9.63 2.97 -11.59
CA SER A 51 8.84 2.03 -12.40
C SER A 51 9.60 0.77 -12.81
N ARG A 52 10.93 0.82 -12.87
CA ARG A 52 11.81 -0.27 -13.33
C ARG A 52 12.61 -0.92 -12.21
N MET A 53 12.54 -0.38 -10.99
CA MET A 53 13.32 -0.87 -9.87
C MET A 53 12.44 -1.29 -8.69
N ALA A 54 13.01 -2.18 -7.90
CA ALA A 54 12.51 -2.50 -6.58
C ALA A 54 12.47 -1.26 -5.67
N LYS A 55 11.43 -1.15 -4.83
CA LYS A 55 11.43 -0.19 -3.72
C LYS A 55 12.68 -0.39 -2.86
N PRO A 56 13.51 0.63 -2.63
CA PRO A 56 14.66 0.52 -1.75
C PRO A 56 14.22 0.15 -0.33
N ALA A 57 14.82 -0.89 0.25
CA ALA A 57 14.54 -1.29 1.63
C ALA A 57 15.14 -0.32 2.66
N ASN A 58 16.22 0.37 2.31
CA ASN A 58 16.87 1.38 3.14
C ASN A 58 16.33 2.78 2.79
N PRO A 59 15.71 3.50 3.75
CA PRO A 59 15.24 4.87 3.54
C PRO A 59 16.32 5.84 3.06
N ALA A 60 17.59 5.64 3.44
CA ALA A 60 18.70 6.48 2.99
C ALA A 60 18.95 6.36 1.47
N ILE A 61 18.74 5.17 0.91
CA ILE A 61 18.83 4.95 -0.54
C ILE A 61 17.68 5.68 -1.23
N LEU A 62 16.45 5.57 -0.71
CA LEU A 62 15.31 6.29 -1.27
C LEU A 62 15.54 7.82 -1.27
N LYS A 63 16.06 8.35 -0.16
CA LYS A 63 16.40 9.78 -0.05
C LYS A 63 17.44 10.17 -1.10
N LYS A 64 18.50 9.38 -1.28
CA LYS A 64 19.52 9.61 -2.31
C LYS A 64 18.94 9.56 -3.72
N GLU A 65 18.01 8.64 -3.98
CA GLU A 65 17.35 8.50 -5.27
C GLU A 65 16.41 9.66 -5.60
N CYS A 66 15.92 10.38 -4.59
CA CYS A 66 15.09 11.56 -4.77
C CYS A 66 15.87 12.88 -4.62
N ALA A 67 17.19 12.84 -4.44
CA ALA A 67 17.98 14.02 -4.05
C ALA A 67 17.83 15.17 -5.05
N GLU A 68 17.98 14.91 -6.35
CA GLU A 68 17.87 15.95 -7.39
C GLU A 68 16.49 16.63 -7.40
N LEU A 69 15.41 15.86 -7.18
CA LEU A 69 14.06 16.41 -7.04
C LEU A 69 13.93 17.25 -5.77
N VAL A 70 14.39 16.71 -4.64
CA VAL A 70 14.28 17.38 -3.33
C VAL A 70 15.06 18.69 -3.35
N ASP A 71 16.28 18.68 -3.88
CA ASP A 71 17.13 19.86 -3.96
C ASP A 71 16.52 20.90 -4.90
N ALA A 72 16.15 20.53 -6.14
CA ALA A 72 15.56 21.48 -7.09
C ALA A 72 14.23 22.08 -6.61
N SER A 73 13.37 21.26 -5.98
CA SER A 73 12.08 21.73 -5.45
C SER A 73 12.24 22.60 -4.22
N ALA A 74 13.25 22.34 -3.37
CA ALA A 74 13.60 23.19 -2.26
C ALA A 74 14.15 24.54 -2.74
N ASP A 75 15.10 24.54 -3.69
CA ASP A 75 15.66 25.76 -4.27
C ASP A 75 14.55 26.63 -4.89
N ALA A 76 13.64 26.03 -5.68
CA ALA A 76 12.48 26.74 -6.22
C ALA A 76 11.53 27.26 -5.12
N ALA A 77 11.36 26.52 -4.03
CA ALA A 77 10.50 26.93 -2.93
C ALA A 77 11.08 28.07 -2.10
N GLU A 78 12.40 28.18 -1.98
CA GLU A 78 13.07 29.18 -1.15
C GLU A 78 13.18 30.56 -1.81
N LEU A 79 13.17 30.64 -3.15
CA LEU A 79 13.24 31.92 -3.89
C LEU A 79 12.09 32.91 -3.56
N LYS A 80 11.01 32.46 -2.93
CA LYS A 80 9.97 33.37 -2.42
C LYS A 80 10.50 34.38 -1.40
N TYR A 81 11.57 34.05 -0.69
CA TYR A 81 12.17 34.93 0.33
C TYR A 81 13.02 36.05 -0.29
N ASP A 82 13.39 35.92 -1.55
CA ASP A 82 14.16 36.92 -2.29
C ASP A 82 13.26 37.99 -2.93
N ILE A 83 11.93 37.84 -2.81
CA ILE A 83 10.94 38.80 -3.28
C ILE A 83 10.31 39.52 -2.08
N ASP A 84 10.47 40.84 -2.06
CA ASP A 84 9.85 41.71 -1.04
C ASP A 84 8.32 41.50 -1.00
N ILE A 85 7.75 41.45 0.20
CA ILE A 85 6.30 41.27 0.42
C ILE A 85 5.43 42.36 -0.24
N ARG A 86 6.01 43.53 -0.53
CA ARG A 86 5.36 44.66 -1.21
C ARG A 86 5.51 44.59 -2.71
N ASN A 87 6.34 43.69 -3.23
CA ASN A 87 6.51 43.47 -4.66
C ASN A 87 5.19 42.96 -5.26
N ALA A 88 4.84 43.47 -6.44
CA ALA A 88 3.63 43.08 -7.15
C ALA A 88 3.62 41.57 -7.49
N LEU A 89 4.79 40.97 -7.69
CA LEU A 89 4.98 39.55 -8.00
C LEU A 89 5.07 38.64 -6.76
N HIS A 90 4.91 39.17 -5.54
CA HIS A 90 5.00 38.36 -4.32
C HIS A 90 4.08 37.13 -4.35
N ASN A 91 2.81 37.30 -4.72
CA ASN A 91 1.87 36.17 -4.81
C ASN A 91 2.27 35.14 -5.88
N HIS A 92 2.94 35.56 -6.97
CA HIS A 92 3.44 34.62 -7.99
C HIS A 92 4.53 33.74 -7.39
N ALA A 93 5.41 34.34 -6.58
CA ALA A 93 6.51 33.64 -5.94
C ALA A 93 6.06 32.66 -4.86
N ILE A 94 5.06 33.05 -4.06
CA ILE A 94 4.45 32.16 -3.06
C ILE A 94 3.74 30.99 -3.76
N ALA A 95 2.97 31.27 -4.82
CA ALA A 95 2.25 30.23 -5.54
C ALA A 95 3.19 29.20 -6.20
N LEU A 96 4.30 29.65 -6.79
CA LEU A 96 5.36 28.76 -7.30
C LEU A 96 6.05 27.98 -6.20
N SER A 97 6.29 28.60 -5.04
CA SER A 97 6.90 27.92 -3.90
C SER A 97 6.03 26.77 -3.40
N ASP A 98 4.74 27.00 -3.25
CA ASP A 98 3.80 25.96 -2.81
C ASP A 98 3.56 24.91 -3.90
N ALA A 99 3.54 25.29 -5.18
CA ALA A 99 3.53 24.32 -6.28
C ALA A 99 4.80 23.43 -6.29
N SER A 100 5.97 24.00 -5.99
CA SER A 100 7.23 23.26 -5.88
C SER A 100 7.19 22.28 -4.69
N ALA A 101 6.68 22.72 -3.54
CA ALA A 101 6.50 21.87 -2.37
C ALA A 101 5.46 20.75 -2.58
N ALA A 102 4.50 20.93 -3.50
CA ALA A 102 3.56 19.88 -3.89
C ALA A 102 4.25 18.64 -4.48
N LEU A 103 5.39 18.81 -5.17
CA LEU A 103 6.18 17.71 -5.72
C LEU A 103 6.77 16.78 -4.64
N GLY A 104 6.77 17.23 -3.38
CA GLY A 104 7.10 16.42 -2.21
C GLY A 104 6.17 15.23 -1.96
N TRP A 105 5.06 15.09 -2.71
CA TRP A 105 4.16 13.94 -2.61
C TRP A 105 4.88 12.58 -2.79
N ILE A 106 5.99 12.54 -3.55
CA ILE A 106 6.78 11.32 -3.80
C ILE A 106 7.25 10.66 -2.50
N VAL A 107 7.58 11.46 -1.50
CA VAL A 107 8.06 11.00 -0.19
C VAL A 107 7.00 11.16 0.91
N ALA A 108 5.83 11.71 0.59
CA ALA A 108 4.77 11.94 1.55
C ALA A 108 4.09 10.62 1.98
N PRO A 109 3.81 10.42 3.28
CA PRO A 109 3.06 9.25 3.77
C PRO A 109 1.65 9.10 3.19
N ALA A 110 1.05 10.21 2.75
CA ALA A 110 -0.29 10.26 2.17
C ALA A 110 -0.27 11.12 0.89
N ALA A 111 0.34 10.59 -0.18
CA ALA A 111 0.58 11.29 -1.44
C ALA A 111 -0.65 12.00 -2.02
N LEU A 112 -1.80 11.30 -2.12
CA LEU A 112 -3.02 11.90 -2.67
C LEU A 112 -3.56 13.05 -1.81
N LYS A 113 -3.49 12.91 -0.48
CA LYS A 113 -3.88 14.00 0.42
C LYS A 113 -2.95 15.20 0.27
N HIS A 114 -1.64 14.96 0.24
CA HIS A 114 -0.62 15.99 0.02
C HIS A 114 -0.87 16.79 -1.26
N ALA A 115 -1.07 16.10 -2.39
CA ALA A 115 -1.36 16.75 -3.67
C ALA A 115 -2.66 17.58 -3.64
N ARG A 116 -3.71 17.10 -2.95
CA ARG A 116 -4.97 17.84 -2.80
C ARG A 116 -4.83 19.09 -1.94
N ASP A 117 -4.13 18.97 -0.81
CA ASP A 117 -3.92 20.10 0.11
C ASP A 117 -3.16 21.23 -0.61
N TYR A 118 -2.06 20.90 -1.29
CA TYR A 118 -1.28 21.88 -2.04
C TYR A 118 -2.02 22.46 -3.25
N LYS A 119 -2.82 21.65 -3.96
CA LYS A 119 -3.70 22.19 -5.02
C LYS A 119 -4.63 23.26 -4.46
N SER A 120 -5.24 23.02 -3.31
CA SER A 120 -6.14 24.00 -2.69
C SER A 120 -5.40 25.31 -2.38
N ILE A 121 -4.18 25.23 -1.82
CA ILE A 121 -3.36 26.40 -1.47
C ILE A 121 -3.00 27.19 -2.74
N VAL A 122 -2.47 26.50 -3.75
CA VAL A 122 -2.02 27.12 -5.00
C VAL A 122 -3.19 27.76 -5.75
N ASN A 123 -4.37 27.12 -5.77
CA ASN A 123 -5.55 27.67 -6.42
C ASN A 123 -6.00 29.00 -5.78
N THR A 124 -5.99 29.11 -4.45
CA THR A 124 -6.33 30.37 -3.77
C THR A 124 -5.37 31.48 -4.15
N LEU A 125 -4.07 31.19 -4.22
CA LEU A 125 -3.07 32.19 -4.64
C LEU A 125 -3.21 32.56 -6.13
N ALA A 126 -3.57 31.60 -6.98
CA ALA A 126 -3.86 31.87 -8.39
C ALA A 126 -5.11 32.77 -8.54
N GLU A 127 -6.15 32.56 -7.75
CA GLU A 127 -7.34 33.43 -7.69
C GLU A 127 -7.00 34.84 -7.21
N ASP A 128 -6.09 34.99 -6.24
CA ASP A 128 -5.58 36.29 -5.78
C ASP A 128 -4.79 37.02 -6.88
N ILE A 129 -4.02 36.29 -7.69
CA ILE A 129 -3.34 36.86 -8.87
C ILE A 129 -4.38 37.31 -9.90
N LEU A 130 -5.35 36.46 -10.22
CA LEU A 130 -6.38 36.76 -11.21
C LEU A 130 -7.20 38.00 -10.80
N SER A 131 -7.70 38.06 -9.57
CA SER A 131 -8.47 39.21 -9.08
C SER A 131 -7.67 40.52 -9.09
N ARG A 132 -6.36 40.46 -8.78
CA ARG A 132 -5.51 41.66 -8.74
C ARG A 132 -5.17 42.22 -10.12
N TYR A 133 -5.15 41.39 -11.17
CA TYR A 133 -4.66 41.79 -12.49
C TYR A 133 -5.73 41.78 -13.60
N ILE A 134 -6.83 41.03 -13.45
CA ILE A 134 -7.95 41.03 -14.40
C ILE A 134 -8.80 42.31 -14.27
N ASP A 135 -9.07 42.77 -13.05
CA ASP A 135 -9.93 43.95 -12.81
C ASP A 135 -9.27 45.28 -13.22
N LEU A 136 -7.98 45.27 -13.56
CA LEU A 136 -7.19 46.46 -13.91
C LEU A 136 -6.82 46.55 -15.41
N GLY A 137 -7.29 45.62 -16.25
CA GLY A 137 -6.91 45.59 -17.67
C GLY A 137 -5.38 45.43 -17.88
N CYS A 138 -4.72 44.73 -16.96
CA CYS A 138 -3.27 44.57 -16.96
C CYS A 138 -2.79 43.48 -17.95
N ASN A 139 -1.46 43.45 -18.15
CA ASN A 139 -0.74 42.54 -19.02
C ASN A 139 -1.26 41.07 -18.87
N PRO A 140 -1.70 40.41 -19.96
CA PRO A 140 -2.29 39.06 -19.92
C PRO A 140 -1.36 37.99 -19.34
N ILE A 141 -0.04 38.26 -19.28
CA ILE A 141 0.94 37.35 -18.70
C ILE A 141 0.58 36.87 -17.28
N HIS A 142 -0.06 37.71 -16.47
CA HIS A 142 -0.42 37.37 -15.09
C HIS A 142 -1.58 36.36 -15.04
N SER A 143 -2.59 36.54 -15.88
CA SER A 143 -3.69 35.59 -16.00
C SER A 143 -3.20 34.28 -16.62
N ASP A 144 -2.38 34.35 -17.66
CA ASP A 144 -1.81 33.18 -18.32
C ASP A 144 -0.93 32.37 -17.35
N PHE A 145 -0.18 33.05 -16.49
CA PHE A 145 0.60 32.43 -15.41
C PHE A 145 -0.29 31.70 -14.39
N ALA A 146 -1.32 32.37 -13.88
CA ALA A 146 -2.23 31.79 -12.88
C ALA A 146 -3.00 30.58 -13.44
N GLU A 147 -3.47 30.67 -14.68
CA GLU A 147 -4.13 29.55 -15.38
C GLU A 147 -3.17 28.39 -15.63
N SER A 148 -1.93 28.67 -16.04
CA SER A 148 -0.91 27.65 -16.25
C SER A 148 -0.53 26.94 -14.95
N LEU A 149 -0.44 27.67 -13.84
CA LEU A 149 -0.17 27.10 -12.52
C LEU A 149 -1.30 26.18 -12.05
N ASN A 150 -2.55 26.60 -12.23
CA ASN A 150 -3.71 25.76 -11.99
C ASN A 150 -3.68 24.49 -12.85
N ALA A 151 -3.33 24.61 -14.14
CA ALA A 151 -3.23 23.48 -15.06
C ALA A 151 -2.14 22.46 -14.63
N VAL A 152 -1.01 22.93 -14.11
CA VAL A 152 0.05 22.09 -13.53
C VAL A 152 -0.49 21.32 -12.32
N MET A 153 -1.13 22.00 -11.37
CA MET A 153 -1.67 21.36 -10.16
C MET A 153 -2.79 20.37 -10.47
N ASP A 154 -3.61 20.68 -11.47
CA ASP A 154 -4.62 19.78 -12.02
C ASP A 154 -4.02 18.50 -12.61
N ALA A 155 -2.96 18.65 -13.42
CA ALA A 155 -2.25 17.54 -14.03
C ALA A 155 -1.57 16.67 -12.97
N LEU A 156 -0.93 17.30 -11.98
CA LEU A 156 -0.30 16.62 -10.85
C LEU A 156 -1.32 15.80 -10.05
N LEU A 157 -2.43 16.41 -9.62
CA LEU A 157 -3.46 15.72 -8.85
C LEU A 157 -4.06 14.54 -9.63
N LYS A 158 -4.43 14.76 -10.89
CA LYS A 158 -4.97 13.70 -11.76
C LYS A 158 -3.97 12.57 -11.95
N TYR A 159 -2.68 12.89 -12.04
CA TYR A 159 -1.62 11.89 -12.15
C TYR A 159 -1.45 11.09 -10.85
N VAL A 160 -1.35 11.75 -9.70
CA VAL A 160 -1.20 11.09 -8.40
C VAL A 160 -2.43 10.25 -8.06
N GLU A 161 -3.63 10.77 -8.25
CA GLU A 161 -4.88 10.04 -7.99
C GLU A 161 -5.00 8.77 -8.82
N LYS A 162 -4.64 8.86 -10.11
CA LYS A 162 -4.78 7.73 -11.04
C LYS A 162 -3.66 6.72 -10.90
N GLU A 163 -2.43 7.19 -10.84
CA GLU A 163 -1.25 6.35 -10.98
C GLU A 163 -0.56 6.09 -9.65
N HIS A 164 -0.73 6.92 -8.61
CA HIS A 164 0.00 6.83 -7.32
C HIS A 164 -0.84 7.15 -6.06
N PRO A 165 -2.09 6.64 -5.91
CA PRO A 165 -3.02 7.11 -4.87
C PRO A 165 -2.54 6.85 -3.43
N ALA A 166 -1.74 5.80 -3.21
CA ALA A 166 -1.17 5.42 -1.92
C ALA A 166 0.31 5.82 -1.74
N GLY A 167 0.90 6.48 -2.74
CA GLY A 167 2.34 6.80 -2.76
C GLY A 167 3.02 6.43 -4.07
N LEU A 168 4.30 6.80 -4.20
CA LEU A 168 5.12 6.41 -5.34
C LEU A 168 5.15 4.88 -5.48
N ARG A 169 4.74 4.40 -6.66
CA ARG A 169 4.69 2.98 -6.99
C ARG A 169 6.03 2.51 -7.53
N TRP A 170 6.33 1.25 -7.31
CA TRP A 170 7.60 0.64 -7.66
C TRP A 170 7.41 -0.59 -8.55
N ASN A 171 8.37 -0.83 -9.45
CA ASN A 171 8.44 -2.03 -10.27
C ASN A 171 7.12 -2.37 -11.00
N TYR A 172 6.53 -1.37 -11.67
CA TYR A 172 5.25 -1.49 -12.38
C TYR A 172 5.39 -1.37 -13.90
N ALA A 173 6.59 -1.11 -14.42
CA ALA A 173 6.85 -1.17 -15.86
C ALA A 173 6.68 -2.62 -16.38
N ALA A 174 6.17 -2.76 -17.60
CA ALA A 174 6.01 -4.06 -18.23
C ALA A 174 7.37 -4.79 -18.31
N GLY A 175 7.42 -6.03 -17.79
CA GLY A 175 8.65 -6.84 -17.73
C GLY A 175 9.59 -6.51 -16.56
N ALA A 176 9.24 -5.57 -15.68
CA ALA A 176 10.05 -5.23 -14.52
C ALA A 176 10.08 -6.39 -13.52
N THR A 177 11.28 -6.90 -13.24
CA THR A 177 11.46 -8.07 -12.37
C THR A 177 11.37 -7.67 -10.90
N PRO A 178 10.41 -8.22 -10.11
CA PRO A 178 10.23 -7.82 -8.73
C PRO A 178 11.48 -7.99 -7.85
N ALA A 179 11.58 -7.15 -6.83
CA ALA A 179 12.64 -7.20 -5.83
C ALA A 179 12.78 -8.61 -5.24
N GLY A 180 13.98 -9.20 -5.33
CA GLY A 180 14.25 -10.54 -4.80
C GLY A 180 13.73 -11.68 -5.67
N TYR A 181 13.06 -11.43 -6.81
CA TYR A 181 12.58 -12.47 -7.72
C TYR A 181 13.71 -13.42 -8.16
N ARG A 182 14.84 -12.88 -8.63
CA ARG A 182 16.01 -13.70 -9.02
C ARG A 182 16.64 -14.49 -7.87
N ARG A 183 16.46 -14.05 -6.63
CA ARG A 183 16.91 -14.78 -5.43
C ARG A 183 15.89 -15.87 -5.07
N ALA A 184 14.60 -15.56 -5.12
CA ALA A 184 13.51 -16.51 -4.95
C ALA A 184 13.56 -17.63 -6.02
N GLN A 185 13.80 -17.26 -7.29
CA GLN A 185 14.02 -18.20 -8.40
C GLN A 185 15.20 -19.14 -8.17
N ARG A 186 16.33 -18.61 -7.70
CA ARG A 186 17.51 -19.43 -7.38
C ARG A 186 17.29 -20.35 -6.17
N ASN A 187 16.38 -19.96 -5.28
CA ASN A 187 15.98 -20.74 -4.11
C ASN A 187 14.73 -21.59 -4.37
N LEU A 188 14.25 -21.71 -5.62
CA LEU A 188 13.11 -22.58 -5.91
C LEU A 188 13.47 -23.98 -5.43
N ARG A 189 12.68 -24.49 -4.48
CA ARG A 189 12.78 -25.88 -4.13
C ARG A 189 12.44 -26.72 -5.36
N LYS A 190 13.10 -27.87 -5.53
CA LYS A 190 12.87 -28.79 -6.64
C LYS A 190 11.41 -29.30 -6.70
N ASP A 191 10.69 -29.24 -5.58
CA ASP A 191 9.28 -29.59 -5.41
C ASP A 191 8.31 -28.38 -5.43
N SER A 192 8.78 -27.19 -5.84
CA SER A 192 7.94 -25.99 -5.84
C SER A 192 6.79 -26.08 -6.85
N HIS A 193 5.58 -25.88 -6.33
CA HIS A 193 4.34 -26.03 -7.08
C HIS A 193 3.35 -24.94 -6.65
N PRO A 194 2.79 -24.14 -7.57
CA PRO A 194 1.98 -22.97 -7.23
C PRO A 194 0.78 -23.34 -6.36
N ILE A 195 0.10 -24.44 -6.66
CA ILE A 195 -1.02 -24.93 -5.83
C ILE A 195 -0.52 -25.43 -4.46
N GLY A 196 0.45 -26.35 -4.43
CA GLY A 196 0.97 -26.92 -3.18
C GLY A 196 1.61 -25.88 -2.24
N ASP A 197 2.35 -24.93 -2.78
CA ASP A 197 2.98 -23.83 -2.03
C ASP A 197 1.93 -22.86 -1.47
N PHE A 198 0.82 -22.65 -2.18
CA PHE A 198 -0.29 -21.85 -1.65
C PHE A 198 -1.01 -22.56 -0.49
N TYR A 199 -1.23 -23.88 -0.58
CA TYR A 199 -1.75 -24.65 0.56
C TYR A 199 -0.78 -24.64 1.76
N ARG A 200 0.54 -24.70 1.54
CA ARG A 200 1.53 -24.56 2.63
C ARG A 200 1.37 -23.22 3.36
N LEU A 201 1.10 -22.13 2.64
CA LEU A 201 0.80 -20.83 3.23
C LEU A 201 -0.47 -20.88 4.09
N MET A 202 -1.56 -21.46 3.58
CA MET A 202 -2.81 -21.62 4.34
C MET A 202 -2.63 -22.37 5.66
N HIS A 203 -1.67 -23.28 5.72
CA HIS A 203 -1.42 -24.08 6.92
C HIS A 203 -0.26 -23.55 7.80
N SER A 204 0.37 -22.44 7.42
CA SER A 204 1.41 -21.74 8.20
C SER A 204 0.83 -20.53 8.92
N GLY A 205 1.01 -19.30 8.40
CA GLY A 205 0.61 -18.06 9.07
C GLY A 205 -0.88 -17.96 9.34
N LEU A 206 -1.72 -18.47 8.43
CA LEU A 206 -3.19 -18.44 8.59
C LEU A 206 -3.66 -19.33 9.75
N THR A 207 -3.01 -20.47 9.99
CA THR A 207 -3.29 -21.34 11.16
C THR A 207 -2.93 -20.64 12.46
N GLU A 208 -1.74 -20.03 12.53
CA GLU A 208 -1.32 -19.31 13.73
C GLU A 208 -2.28 -18.15 14.02
N PHE A 209 -2.63 -17.39 12.98
CA PHE A 209 -3.62 -16.32 13.06
C PHE A 209 -4.98 -16.82 13.56
N SER A 210 -5.44 -17.98 13.07
CA SER A 210 -6.68 -18.62 13.50
C SER A 210 -6.71 -18.88 14.99
N VAL A 211 -5.69 -19.59 15.47
CA VAL A 211 -5.60 -20.03 16.86
C VAL A 211 -5.59 -18.81 17.77
N ILE A 212 -4.76 -17.81 17.47
CA ILE A 212 -4.65 -16.60 18.28
C ILE A 212 -5.94 -15.78 18.22
N SER A 213 -6.58 -15.66 17.05
CA SER A 213 -7.87 -14.97 16.91
C SER A 213 -8.99 -15.66 17.69
N GLY A 214 -8.96 -16.99 17.74
CA GLY A 214 -9.87 -17.81 18.55
C GLY A 214 -9.71 -17.57 20.05
N GLU A 215 -8.46 -17.48 20.52
CA GLU A 215 -8.13 -17.16 21.92
C GLU A 215 -8.50 -15.72 22.31
N LEU A 216 -8.29 -14.76 21.40
CA LEU A 216 -8.71 -13.37 21.61
C LEU A 216 -10.24 -13.23 21.62
N GLY A 217 -10.96 -14.06 20.85
CA GLY A 217 -12.42 -14.11 20.85
C GLY A 217 -13.10 -12.94 20.13
N GLY A 218 -14.40 -12.75 20.40
CA GLY A 218 -15.20 -11.66 19.83
C GLY A 218 -15.27 -11.69 18.30
N VAL A 219 -15.20 -10.52 17.67
CA VAL A 219 -15.21 -10.38 16.21
C VAL A 219 -14.03 -11.09 15.54
N LEU A 220 -12.87 -11.16 16.19
CA LEU A 220 -11.68 -11.84 15.65
C LEU A 220 -11.88 -13.35 15.50
N LYS A 221 -12.68 -13.97 16.37
CA LYS A 221 -13.08 -15.38 16.20
C LYS A 221 -14.09 -15.57 15.06
N ALA A 222 -14.99 -14.60 14.86
CA ALA A 222 -16.05 -14.68 13.86
C ALA A 222 -15.56 -14.47 12.41
N VAL A 223 -14.45 -13.76 12.22
CA VAL A 223 -13.88 -13.48 10.89
C VAL A 223 -13.15 -14.67 10.26
N PHE A 224 -12.64 -15.58 11.09
CA PHE A 224 -11.73 -16.63 10.64
C PHE A 224 -12.33 -17.61 9.62
N PRO A 225 -13.55 -18.17 9.79
CA PRO A 225 -14.11 -19.11 8.83
C PRO A 225 -14.21 -18.53 7.40
N ARG A 226 -14.55 -17.25 7.29
CA ARG A 226 -14.63 -16.54 6.01
C ARG A 226 -13.25 -16.29 5.41
N LEU A 227 -12.26 -15.99 6.26
CA LEU A 227 -10.88 -15.83 5.79
C LEU A 227 -10.33 -17.14 5.23
N ILE A 228 -10.57 -18.28 5.89
CA ILE A 228 -10.22 -19.59 5.29
C ILE A 228 -10.92 -19.77 3.95
N GLY A 229 -12.23 -19.52 3.90
CA GLY A 229 -13.01 -19.66 2.66
C GLY A 229 -12.42 -18.83 1.52
N ALA A 230 -12.02 -17.59 1.79
CA ALA A 230 -11.37 -16.74 0.78
C ALA A 230 -10.03 -17.32 0.28
N TYR A 231 -9.23 -17.94 1.17
CA TYR A 231 -8.01 -18.64 0.77
C TYR A 231 -8.30 -19.92 -0.02
N GLU A 232 -9.30 -20.71 0.37
CA GLU A 232 -9.72 -21.90 -0.38
C GLU A 232 -10.20 -21.55 -1.78
N GLU A 233 -11.01 -20.50 -1.92
CA GLU A 233 -11.44 -19.98 -3.21
C GLU A 233 -10.27 -19.45 -4.04
N MET A 234 -9.31 -18.76 -3.41
CA MET A 234 -8.09 -18.33 -4.10
C MET A 234 -7.27 -19.52 -4.61
N ALA A 235 -7.17 -20.61 -3.84
CA ALA A 235 -6.50 -21.82 -4.28
C ALA A 235 -7.17 -22.42 -5.53
N LYS A 236 -8.52 -22.41 -5.58
CA LYS A 236 -9.29 -22.85 -6.76
C LYS A 236 -9.09 -21.93 -7.95
N VAL A 237 -8.94 -20.62 -7.73
CA VAL A 237 -8.60 -19.64 -8.78
C VAL A 237 -7.23 -19.95 -9.38
N ILE A 238 -6.22 -20.16 -8.55
CA ILE A 238 -4.86 -20.53 -8.98
C ILE A 238 -4.88 -21.85 -9.76
N GLU A 239 -5.58 -22.87 -9.25
CA GLU A 239 -5.75 -24.15 -9.94
C GLU A 239 -6.43 -23.99 -11.30
N THR A 240 -7.48 -23.16 -11.37
CA THR A 240 -8.20 -22.91 -12.62
C THR A 240 -7.30 -22.19 -13.62
N ALA A 241 -6.52 -21.19 -13.19
CA ALA A 241 -5.56 -20.50 -14.04
C ALA A 241 -4.46 -21.45 -14.54
N SER A 242 -3.93 -22.31 -13.68
CA SER A 242 -2.90 -23.30 -14.02
C SER A 242 -3.32 -24.27 -15.13
N ASN A 243 -4.61 -24.58 -15.23
CA ASN A 243 -5.19 -25.54 -16.19
C ASN A 243 -5.88 -24.87 -17.40
N ARG A 244 -5.89 -23.54 -17.48
CA ARG A 244 -6.54 -22.81 -18.58
C ARG A 244 -5.54 -21.94 -19.30
N ARG A 245 -5.77 -21.75 -20.59
CA ARG A 245 -5.06 -20.74 -21.36
C ARG A 245 -5.44 -19.35 -20.88
N ARG A 246 -4.46 -18.44 -20.93
CA ARG A 246 -4.67 -17.03 -20.63
C ARG A 246 -5.75 -16.46 -21.56
N PRO A 247 -6.77 -15.75 -21.05
CA PRO A 247 -7.76 -15.08 -21.88
C PRO A 247 -7.10 -14.03 -22.79
N HIS A 248 -7.31 -14.15 -24.11
CA HIS A 248 -6.71 -13.25 -25.11
C HIS A 248 -7.52 -11.96 -25.35
N LYS A 249 -8.83 -11.98 -25.06
CA LYS A 249 -9.73 -10.82 -25.13
C LYS A 249 -10.31 -10.56 -23.75
N ASP A 250 -10.50 -9.30 -23.40
CA ASP A 250 -11.12 -8.85 -22.14
C ASP A 250 -10.54 -9.54 -20.90
N THR A 251 -9.21 -9.64 -20.84
CA THR A 251 -8.48 -10.29 -19.75
C THR A 251 -8.90 -9.76 -18.38
N ASP A 252 -9.16 -8.46 -18.27
CA ASP A 252 -9.63 -7.83 -17.04
C ASP A 252 -10.99 -8.34 -16.58
N ALA A 253 -11.95 -8.49 -17.50
CA ALA A 253 -13.27 -9.02 -17.21
C ALA A 253 -13.17 -10.50 -16.82
N ALA A 254 -12.35 -11.28 -17.53
CA ALA A 254 -12.11 -12.69 -17.21
C ALA A 254 -11.46 -12.88 -15.82
N LEU A 255 -10.49 -12.03 -15.46
CA LEU A 255 -9.87 -12.05 -14.13
C LEU A 255 -10.86 -11.67 -13.02
N ARG A 256 -11.72 -10.66 -13.25
CA ARG A 256 -12.78 -10.29 -12.30
C ARG A 256 -13.78 -11.42 -12.11
N MET A 257 -14.21 -12.07 -13.20
CA MET A 257 -15.09 -13.23 -13.15
C MET A 257 -14.46 -14.39 -12.36
N LEU A 258 -13.18 -14.66 -12.59
CA LEU A 258 -12.46 -15.71 -11.89
C LEU A 258 -12.39 -15.47 -10.38
N LEU A 259 -12.28 -14.21 -9.95
CA LEU A 259 -12.23 -13.83 -8.54
C LEU A 259 -13.59 -13.64 -7.87
N MET A 260 -14.71 -13.81 -8.57
CA MET A 260 -16.04 -13.59 -7.98
C MET A 260 -16.28 -14.46 -6.74
N SER A 261 -15.80 -15.71 -6.73
CA SER A 261 -15.95 -16.58 -5.56
C SER A 261 -15.13 -16.11 -4.36
N VAL A 262 -13.92 -15.60 -4.61
CA VAL A 262 -13.11 -14.95 -3.56
C VAL A 262 -13.83 -13.72 -3.01
N GLN A 263 -14.41 -12.89 -3.88
CA GLN A 263 -15.16 -11.70 -3.47
C GLN A 263 -16.43 -12.02 -2.68
N HIS A 264 -17.08 -13.15 -2.99
CA HIS A 264 -18.23 -13.64 -2.24
C HIS A 264 -17.88 -13.98 -0.78
N GLU A 265 -16.66 -14.45 -0.52
CA GLU A 265 -16.17 -14.68 0.84
C GLU A 265 -15.68 -13.39 1.52
N LEU A 266 -15.01 -12.51 0.77
CA LEU A 266 -14.45 -11.26 1.30
C LEU A 266 -15.52 -10.22 1.63
N THR A 267 -16.59 -10.09 0.83
CA THR A 267 -17.59 -9.02 1.01
C THR A 267 -18.30 -9.09 2.36
N PRO A 268 -18.84 -10.26 2.79
CA PRO A 268 -19.45 -10.37 4.11
C PRO A 268 -18.44 -10.24 5.25
N LEU A 269 -17.18 -10.61 5.01
CA LEU A 269 -16.10 -10.46 5.96
C LEU A 269 -15.79 -8.97 6.21
N VAL A 270 -15.65 -8.16 5.15
CA VAL A 270 -15.48 -6.70 5.27
C VAL A 270 -16.68 -6.07 5.96
N ALA A 271 -17.90 -6.45 5.59
CA ALA A 271 -19.12 -5.95 6.23
C ALA A 271 -19.20 -6.31 7.73
N LEU A 272 -18.64 -7.44 8.16
CA LEU A 272 -18.54 -7.80 9.58
C LEU A 272 -17.54 -6.89 10.31
N LEU A 273 -16.40 -6.58 9.68
CA LEU A 273 -15.39 -5.70 10.25
C LEU A 273 -15.88 -4.25 10.37
N ASP A 274 -16.64 -3.75 9.39
CA ASP A 274 -17.14 -2.37 9.38
C ASP A 274 -18.26 -2.12 10.39
N LYS A 275 -18.91 -3.17 10.89
CA LYS A 275 -19.92 -3.09 11.95
C LYS A 275 -19.32 -2.91 13.34
N VAL A 276 -18.00 -3.05 13.50
CA VAL A 276 -17.34 -2.91 14.79
C VAL A 276 -17.26 -1.43 15.17
N PRO A 277 -17.82 -1.01 16.33
CA PRO A 277 -17.75 0.37 16.79
C PRO A 277 -16.29 0.84 16.96
N LYS A 278 -16.04 2.14 16.79
CA LYS A 278 -14.68 2.71 16.91
C LYS A 278 -14.12 2.57 18.32
N GLU A 279 -15.00 2.48 19.30
CA GLU A 279 -14.72 2.36 20.73
C GLU A 279 -14.46 0.90 21.15
N ASP A 280 -14.74 -0.07 20.26
CA ASP A 280 -14.50 -1.48 20.55
C ASP A 280 -12.99 -1.77 20.70
N LYS A 281 -12.65 -2.63 21.65
CA LYS A 281 -11.26 -3.03 21.92
C LYS A 281 -10.55 -3.68 20.72
N TYR A 282 -11.30 -4.21 19.74
CA TYR A 282 -10.77 -4.78 18.51
C TYR A 282 -10.90 -3.85 17.30
N ALA A 283 -11.42 -2.62 17.43
CA ALA A 283 -11.59 -1.70 16.31
C ALA A 283 -10.31 -1.54 15.47
N GLN A 284 -9.17 -1.36 16.15
CA GLN A 284 -7.87 -1.26 15.47
C GLN A 284 -7.46 -2.56 14.76
N HIS A 285 -7.79 -3.73 15.31
CA HIS A 285 -7.51 -5.02 14.67
C HIS A 285 -8.35 -5.21 13.42
N CYS A 286 -9.63 -4.79 13.46
CA CYS A 286 -10.53 -4.85 12.32
C CYS A 286 -10.08 -3.93 11.19
N VAL A 287 -9.61 -2.73 11.50
CA VAL A 287 -8.98 -1.83 10.52
C VAL A 287 -7.75 -2.50 9.89
N THR A 288 -6.83 -3.02 10.71
CA THR A 288 -5.61 -3.69 10.21
C THR A 288 -5.97 -4.87 9.31
N LEU A 289 -6.94 -5.70 9.71
CA LEU A 289 -7.36 -6.85 8.92
C LEU A 289 -7.99 -6.42 7.61
N ARG A 290 -8.83 -5.38 7.59
CA ARG A 290 -9.43 -4.86 6.34
C ARG A 290 -8.36 -4.42 5.35
N GLU A 291 -7.33 -3.71 5.80
CA GLU A 291 -6.22 -3.32 4.92
C GLU A 291 -5.49 -4.56 4.37
N PHE A 292 -5.25 -5.56 5.20
CA PHE A 292 -4.66 -6.82 4.77
C PHE A 292 -5.51 -7.55 3.71
N LEU A 293 -6.85 -7.55 3.83
CA LEU A 293 -7.73 -8.25 2.88
C LEU A 293 -7.59 -7.74 1.44
N ASN A 294 -7.17 -6.49 1.25
CA ASN A 294 -6.86 -5.98 -0.07
C ASN A 294 -5.77 -6.81 -0.77
N ALA A 295 -4.79 -7.36 -0.02
CA ALA A 295 -3.74 -8.20 -0.59
C ALA A 295 -4.28 -9.46 -1.28
N MET A 296 -5.46 -9.95 -0.90
CA MET A 296 -6.12 -11.10 -1.56
C MET A 296 -6.60 -10.77 -2.98
N GLN A 297 -6.55 -9.51 -3.41
CA GLN A 297 -6.95 -9.09 -4.74
C GLN A 297 -5.78 -8.99 -5.73
N TRP A 298 -4.58 -9.43 -5.34
CA TRP A 298 -3.34 -9.32 -6.12
C TRP A 298 -3.46 -9.85 -7.56
N CYS A 299 -4.31 -10.85 -7.81
CA CYS A 299 -4.56 -11.41 -9.14
C CYS A 299 -5.11 -10.36 -10.14
N THR A 300 -5.71 -9.27 -9.65
CA THR A 300 -6.21 -8.14 -10.47
C THR A 300 -5.23 -6.97 -10.58
N ALA A 301 -4.03 -7.07 -9.99
CA ALA A 301 -3.04 -6.00 -10.00
C ALA A 301 -2.71 -5.51 -11.43
N THR A 302 -2.72 -6.40 -12.41
CA THR A 302 -2.46 -6.07 -13.82
C THR A 302 -3.54 -5.15 -14.42
N THR A 303 -4.79 -5.22 -13.96
CA THR A 303 -5.87 -4.29 -14.36
C THR A 303 -5.57 -2.85 -13.94
N GLN A 304 -4.76 -2.68 -12.89
CA GLN A 304 -4.28 -1.39 -12.38
C GLN A 304 -2.90 -1.04 -12.93
N LYS A 305 -2.43 -1.72 -13.98
CA LYS A 305 -1.09 -1.58 -14.55
C LYS A 305 0.02 -1.76 -13.51
N MET A 306 -0.17 -2.73 -12.61
CA MET A 306 0.77 -3.09 -11.56
C MET A 306 1.22 -4.55 -11.70
N SER A 307 2.43 -4.84 -11.24
CA SER A 307 2.78 -6.22 -10.94
C SER A 307 2.06 -6.69 -9.66
N PRO A 308 1.60 -7.95 -9.58
CA PRO A 308 1.07 -8.55 -8.35
C PRO A 308 1.93 -8.33 -7.11
N VAL A 309 3.25 -8.45 -7.27
CA VAL A 309 4.19 -8.23 -6.17
C VAL A 309 4.21 -6.77 -5.74
N GLY A 310 4.24 -5.84 -6.70
CA GLY A 310 4.17 -4.40 -6.41
C GLY A 310 2.88 -4.05 -5.67
N TYR A 311 1.76 -4.62 -6.08
CA TYR A 311 0.48 -4.44 -5.40
C TYR A 311 0.51 -4.91 -3.94
N ILE A 312 1.07 -6.10 -3.68
CA ILE A 312 1.20 -6.59 -2.30
C ILE A 312 2.15 -5.72 -1.48
N ILE A 313 3.23 -5.20 -2.06
CA ILE A 313 4.16 -4.28 -1.37
C ILE A 313 3.44 -2.98 -0.96
N ASP A 314 2.57 -2.45 -1.81
CA ASP A 314 1.80 -1.24 -1.50
C ASP A 314 0.78 -1.50 -0.38
N VAL A 315 0.02 -2.59 -0.48
CA VAL A 315 -0.88 -3.02 0.62
C VAL A 315 -0.11 -3.26 1.91
N GLU A 316 1.09 -3.85 1.82
CA GLU A 316 1.96 -4.09 2.97
C GLU A 316 2.41 -2.79 3.63
N SER A 317 2.78 -1.78 2.83
CA SER A 317 3.24 -0.51 3.36
C SER A 317 2.17 0.19 4.23
N VAL A 318 0.90 0.02 3.90
CA VAL A 318 -0.23 0.54 4.69
C VAL A 318 -0.53 -0.37 5.89
N THR A 319 -0.61 -1.68 5.64
CA THR A 319 -0.99 -2.67 6.67
C THR A 319 0.02 -2.69 7.83
N VAL A 320 1.32 -2.63 7.54
CA VAL A 320 2.38 -2.66 8.57
C VAL A 320 2.27 -1.47 9.53
N LEU A 321 1.89 -0.28 9.06
CA LEU A 321 1.70 0.88 9.94
C LEU A 321 0.63 0.60 11.01
N TYR A 322 -0.43 -0.13 10.66
CA TYR A 322 -1.47 -0.49 11.62
C TYR A 322 -1.06 -1.67 12.51
N ILE A 323 -0.28 -2.62 11.99
CA ILE A 323 0.36 -3.68 12.80
C ILE A 323 1.25 -3.06 13.87
N ASP A 324 2.10 -2.10 13.49
CA ASP A 324 3.03 -1.40 14.40
C ASP A 324 2.29 -0.64 15.50
N ARG A 325 1.11 -0.06 15.20
CA ARG A 325 0.25 0.58 16.21
C ARG A 325 -0.23 -0.42 17.26
N ILE A 326 -0.66 -1.61 16.85
CA ILE A 326 -1.07 -2.68 17.77
C ILE A 326 0.13 -3.12 18.61
N GLU A 327 1.27 -3.38 17.97
CA GLU A 327 2.50 -3.79 18.67
C GLU A 327 2.96 -2.75 19.70
N LYS A 328 2.89 -1.45 19.36
CA LYS A 328 3.22 -0.35 20.28
C LYS A 328 2.22 -0.26 21.43
N HIS A 329 0.92 -0.32 21.14
CA HIS A 329 -0.13 -0.20 22.15
C HIS A 329 -0.05 -1.32 23.20
N PHE A 330 0.23 -2.56 22.77
CA PHE A 330 0.36 -3.73 23.65
C PHE A 330 1.81 -4.06 24.02
N GLY A 331 2.78 -3.22 23.66
CA GLY A 331 4.20 -3.44 23.89
C GLY A 331 4.68 -3.04 25.29
N SER A 332 4.01 -2.06 25.92
CA SER A 332 4.37 -1.55 27.26
C SER A 332 3.90 -2.46 28.40
N GLN A 333 2.98 -3.38 28.14
CA GLN A 333 2.39 -4.27 29.13
C GLN A 333 2.79 -5.73 28.86
N ASP A 334 3.41 -6.40 29.83
CA ASP A 334 3.76 -7.83 29.71
C ASP A 334 2.68 -8.75 30.31
N THR A 335 1.41 -8.46 29.99
CA THR A 335 0.30 -9.35 30.35
C THR A 335 0.14 -10.46 29.30
N TYR A 336 -0.50 -11.56 29.70
CA TYR A 336 -0.83 -12.64 28.77
C TYR A 336 -1.68 -12.14 27.58
N VAL A 337 -2.67 -11.28 27.85
CA VAL A 337 -3.56 -10.72 26.82
C VAL A 337 -2.77 -9.82 25.87
N SER A 338 -1.88 -8.97 26.39
CA SER A 338 -0.98 -8.14 25.57
C SER A 338 -0.06 -8.97 24.68
N ARG A 339 0.44 -10.12 25.17
CA ARG A 339 1.20 -11.08 24.36
C ARG A 339 0.37 -11.72 23.25
N LEU A 340 -0.92 -12.03 23.50
CA LEU A 340 -1.81 -12.54 22.46
C LEU A 340 -2.05 -11.51 21.35
N HIS A 341 -2.26 -10.23 21.68
CA HIS A 341 -2.41 -9.18 20.68
C HIS A 341 -1.15 -8.99 19.82
N ARG A 342 0.04 -9.02 20.44
CA ARG A 342 1.31 -8.97 19.69
C ARG A 342 1.53 -10.19 18.82
N ALA A 343 1.21 -11.39 19.33
CA ALA A 343 1.28 -12.62 18.55
C ALA A 343 0.31 -12.59 17.36
N TRP A 344 -0.89 -12.03 17.56
CA TRP A 344 -1.88 -11.84 16.50
C TRP A 344 -1.33 -10.93 15.40
N ALA A 345 -0.78 -9.77 15.78
CA ALA A 345 -0.17 -8.82 14.85
C ALA A 345 1.01 -9.44 14.07
N ALA A 346 1.87 -10.20 14.77
CA ALA A 346 2.97 -10.93 14.17
C ALA A 346 2.50 -12.01 13.17
N SER A 347 1.42 -12.75 13.49
CA SER A 347 0.86 -13.76 12.58
C SER A 347 0.30 -13.14 11.30
N LEU A 348 -0.35 -11.98 11.39
CA LEU A 348 -0.83 -11.25 10.21
C LEU A 348 0.33 -10.73 9.35
N ARG A 349 1.39 -10.20 9.98
CA ARG A 349 2.63 -9.81 9.28
C ARG A 349 3.27 -11.01 8.57
N LYS A 350 3.26 -12.18 9.20
CA LYS A 350 3.75 -13.43 8.62
C LYS A 350 2.93 -13.85 7.40
N MET A 351 1.59 -13.87 7.49
CA MET A 351 0.71 -14.18 6.36
C MET A 351 0.98 -13.30 5.14
N LEU A 352 1.17 -12.00 5.37
CA LEU A 352 1.46 -11.03 4.32
C LEU A 352 2.81 -11.26 3.65
N ASN A 353 3.86 -11.56 4.44
CA ASN A 353 5.17 -11.91 3.92
C ASN A 353 5.15 -13.22 3.14
N GLU A 354 4.48 -14.25 3.65
CA GLU A 354 4.33 -15.53 2.97
C GLU A 354 3.57 -15.35 1.64
N LEU A 355 2.52 -14.54 1.60
CA LEU A 355 1.77 -14.24 0.38
C LEU A 355 2.63 -13.49 -0.64
N LYS A 356 3.38 -12.48 -0.18
CA LYS A 356 4.32 -11.73 -1.02
C LYS A 356 5.38 -12.64 -1.62
N ASP A 357 5.96 -13.53 -0.82
CA ASP A 357 7.01 -14.45 -1.27
C ASP A 357 6.44 -15.51 -2.22
N TYR A 358 5.23 -16.01 -1.95
CA TYR A 358 4.50 -16.87 -2.85
C TYR A 358 4.27 -16.22 -4.22
N VAL A 359 3.71 -15.01 -4.25
CA VAL A 359 3.42 -14.28 -5.49
C VAL A 359 4.70 -13.92 -6.23
N LYS A 360 5.76 -13.54 -5.51
CA LYS A 360 7.09 -13.37 -6.11
C LYS A 360 7.54 -14.66 -6.80
N LEU A 361 7.37 -15.81 -6.17
CA LEU A 361 7.87 -17.08 -6.69
C LEU A 361 7.12 -17.55 -7.93
N HIS A 362 5.78 -17.48 -7.88
CA HIS A 362 4.90 -18.13 -8.85
C HIS A 362 4.20 -17.19 -9.82
N HIS A 363 4.00 -15.93 -9.43
CA HIS A 363 3.16 -14.95 -10.12
C HIS A 363 3.78 -13.53 -10.15
N PRO A 364 5.06 -13.40 -10.55
CA PRO A 364 5.81 -12.15 -10.37
C PRO A 364 5.23 -10.96 -11.15
N ASN A 365 4.71 -11.22 -12.34
CA ASN A 365 4.27 -10.20 -13.29
C ASN A 365 2.75 -10.18 -13.45
N GLU A 366 2.12 -11.35 -13.38
CA GLU A 366 0.69 -11.57 -13.49
C GLU A 366 0.31 -12.93 -12.90
N LEU A 367 -0.99 -13.18 -12.74
CA LEU A 367 -1.48 -14.53 -12.48
C LEU A 367 -1.04 -15.44 -13.64
N THR A 368 -0.34 -16.52 -13.31
CA THR A 368 0.30 -17.40 -14.30
C THR A 368 -0.71 -18.42 -14.80
N PHE A 369 -0.87 -18.49 -16.11
CA PHE A 369 -1.79 -19.41 -16.79
C PHE A 369 -1.05 -20.58 -17.45
N ASP A 370 -1.77 -21.65 -17.75
CA ASP A 370 -1.31 -22.79 -18.57
C ASP A 370 0.03 -23.40 -18.11
N THR A 371 0.20 -23.54 -16.81
CA THR A 371 1.40 -24.19 -16.23
C THR A 371 1.37 -25.71 -16.34
N GLN A 372 0.21 -26.30 -16.74
CA GLN A 372 -0.08 -27.74 -16.73
C GLN A 372 0.13 -28.43 -15.36
N LYS A 373 0.28 -27.64 -14.29
CA LYS A 373 0.45 -28.08 -12.92
C LYS A 373 -0.93 -28.24 -12.28
N SER A 374 -1.38 -29.49 -12.07
CA SER A 374 -2.72 -29.80 -11.56
C SER A 374 -2.71 -30.10 -10.05
N ARG A 375 -3.88 -30.05 -9.41
CA ARG A 375 -4.00 -30.47 -8.00
C ARG A 375 -3.62 -31.95 -7.79
N LYS A 376 -3.93 -32.82 -8.76
CA LYS A 376 -3.59 -34.25 -8.71
C LYS A 376 -2.08 -34.48 -8.54
N SER A 377 -1.24 -33.63 -9.12
CA SER A 377 0.22 -33.72 -8.96
C SER A 377 0.74 -33.29 -7.58
N VAL A 378 -0.13 -32.78 -6.69
CA VAL A 378 0.24 -32.34 -5.34
C VAL A 378 -0.63 -32.97 -4.23
N ASP A 379 -1.47 -33.96 -4.54
CA ASP A 379 -2.33 -34.60 -3.54
C ASP A 379 -1.54 -35.14 -2.32
N ALA A 380 -0.34 -35.68 -2.55
CA ALA A 380 0.53 -36.14 -1.46
C ALA A 380 1.01 -34.98 -0.57
N ILE A 381 1.40 -33.85 -1.17
CA ILE A 381 1.82 -32.64 -0.44
C ILE A 381 0.64 -32.07 0.34
N MET A 382 -0.54 -32.02 -0.25
CA MET A 382 -1.74 -31.51 0.42
C MET A 382 -2.15 -32.38 1.61
N ARG A 383 -2.06 -33.71 1.50
CA ARG A 383 -2.31 -34.62 2.63
C ARG A 383 -1.30 -34.41 3.76
N ASP A 384 -0.02 -34.30 3.43
CA ASP A 384 1.05 -34.07 4.41
C ASP A 384 0.87 -32.74 5.16
N VAL A 385 0.55 -31.68 4.43
CA VAL A 385 0.30 -30.36 4.99
C VAL A 385 -0.96 -30.38 5.89
N SER A 386 -2.03 -31.06 5.47
CA SER A 386 -3.26 -31.23 6.27
C SER A 386 -3.01 -32.02 7.57
N LEU A 387 -2.22 -33.09 7.51
CA LEU A 387 -1.83 -33.88 8.69
C LEU A 387 -0.97 -33.06 9.66
N THR A 388 0.00 -32.30 9.13
CA THR A 388 0.85 -31.40 9.92
C THR A 388 0.02 -30.36 10.65
N HIS A 389 -1.00 -29.82 9.97
CA HIS A 389 -1.96 -28.88 10.56
C HIS A 389 -2.78 -29.51 11.69
N GLN A 390 -3.36 -30.70 11.48
CA GLN A 390 -4.11 -31.42 12.52
C GLN A 390 -3.25 -31.69 13.75
N LEU A 391 -1.98 -32.04 13.56
CA LEU A 391 -1.02 -32.21 14.66
C LEU A 391 -0.73 -30.90 15.40
N ALA A 392 -0.60 -29.78 14.69
CA ALA A 392 -0.39 -28.46 15.30
C ALA A 392 -1.61 -28.03 16.14
N GLU A 393 -2.83 -28.21 15.63
CA GLU A 393 -4.05 -27.96 16.39
C GLU A 393 -4.14 -28.82 17.66
N LEU A 394 -3.84 -30.12 17.54
CA LEU A 394 -3.89 -31.04 18.67
C LEU A 394 -2.84 -30.68 19.73
N LYS A 395 -1.63 -30.30 19.31
CA LYS A 395 -0.58 -29.79 20.20
C LYS A 395 -1.02 -28.52 20.92
N ASN A 396 -1.64 -27.58 20.22
CA ASN A 396 -2.14 -26.34 20.83
C ASN A 396 -3.28 -26.62 21.82
N LYS A 397 -4.25 -27.46 21.46
CA LYS A 397 -5.33 -27.91 22.36
C LYS A 397 -4.78 -28.61 23.61
N SER A 398 -3.73 -29.42 23.46
CA SER A 398 -3.05 -30.09 24.58
C SER A 398 -2.30 -29.10 25.49
N THR A 399 -1.61 -28.13 24.89
CA THR A 399 -0.84 -27.11 25.61
C THR A 399 -1.76 -26.14 26.36
N ALA A 400 -2.85 -25.71 25.74
CA ALA A 400 -3.91 -24.94 26.38
C ALA A 400 -4.48 -25.69 27.59
N LYS A 401 -4.82 -26.98 27.46
CA LYS A 401 -5.28 -27.81 28.59
C LYS A 401 -4.26 -27.92 29.72
N LYS A 402 -2.96 -28.05 29.41
CA LYS A 402 -1.89 -28.07 30.42
C LYS A 402 -1.80 -26.74 31.17
N TRP A 403 -1.93 -25.62 30.46
CA TRP A 403 -1.95 -24.28 31.07
C TRP A 403 -3.19 -24.05 31.93
N THR A 404 -4.39 -24.43 31.48
CA THR A 404 -5.61 -24.31 32.28
C THR A 404 -5.50 -25.11 33.58
N ARG A 405 -4.96 -26.34 33.51
CA ARG A 405 -4.67 -27.15 34.71
C ARG A 405 -3.64 -26.49 35.63
N ALA A 406 -2.55 -25.96 35.08
CA ALA A 406 -1.52 -25.28 35.88
C ALA A 406 -2.08 -24.04 36.60
N THR A 407 -2.89 -23.23 35.92
CA THR A 407 -3.53 -22.03 36.47
C THR A 407 -4.57 -22.38 37.54
N ILE A 408 -5.39 -23.42 37.33
CA ILE A 408 -6.33 -23.93 38.34
C ILE A 408 -5.57 -24.47 39.57
N THR A 409 -4.49 -25.21 39.36
CA THR A 409 -3.67 -25.76 40.45
C THR A 409 -2.97 -24.66 41.25
N ARG A 410 -2.53 -23.59 40.58
CA ARG A 410 -1.92 -22.42 41.23
C ARG A 410 -2.94 -21.58 42.00
N ALA A 411 -4.17 -21.45 41.48
CA ALA A 411 -5.29 -20.82 42.18
C ALA A 411 -5.73 -21.63 43.41
N ALA A 412 -5.73 -22.97 43.32
CA ALA A 412 -6.06 -23.86 44.44
C ALA A 412 -5.01 -23.84 45.56
N ARG A 413 -3.72 -23.65 45.24
CA ARG A 413 -2.63 -23.57 46.21
C ARG A 413 -2.44 -22.18 46.85
N GLY A 414 -3.02 -21.13 46.27
CA GLY A 414 -2.78 -19.74 46.68
C GLY A 414 -3.75 -19.15 47.70
N GLY A 415 -4.77 -19.88 48.18
CA GLY A 415 -5.71 -19.45 49.23
C GLY A 415 -6.59 -18.21 48.91
N LYS A 416 -6.28 -17.44 47.86
CA LYS A 416 -7.09 -16.33 47.37
C LYS A 416 -7.94 -16.82 46.20
N LYS A 417 -9.26 -16.59 46.28
CA LYS A 417 -10.21 -16.75 45.17
C LYS A 417 -9.75 -15.87 44.00
N VAL A 418 -8.90 -16.38 43.13
CA VAL A 418 -8.61 -15.76 41.84
C VAL A 418 -9.88 -15.93 41.02
N GLN A 419 -10.57 -14.83 40.71
CA GLN A 419 -11.66 -14.84 39.76
C GLN A 419 -11.11 -15.33 38.42
N VAL A 420 -11.42 -16.58 38.09
CA VAL A 420 -11.24 -17.13 36.75
C VAL A 420 -12.12 -16.29 35.81
N PRO A 421 -11.53 -15.59 34.81
CA PRO A 421 -12.29 -14.76 33.88
C PRO A 421 -13.45 -15.54 33.25
N ALA A 422 -14.62 -14.91 33.12
CA ALA A 422 -15.86 -15.58 32.73
C ALA A 422 -15.78 -16.36 31.39
N TRP A 423 -14.88 -15.98 30.50
CA TRP A 423 -14.65 -16.64 29.21
C TRP A 423 -13.88 -17.98 29.30
N VAL A 424 -13.25 -18.28 30.44
CA VAL A 424 -12.60 -19.59 30.70
C VAL A 424 -13.61 -20.64 31.21
N LYS A 425 -14.82 -20.21 31.62
CA LYS A 425 -15.83 -21.08 32.26
C LYS A 425 -16.87 -21.68 31.31
N LYS A 426 -16.77 -21.51 29.99
CA LYS A 426 -17.68 -22.16 29.04
C LYS A 426 -16.90 -23.07 28.08
N PRO A 427 -17.32 -24.35 27.94
CA PRO A 427 -16.73 -25.27 26.97
C PRO A 427 -16.95 -24.80 25.53
#